data_AF-A0A7U9R7D3-F1
#
_entry.id   AF-A0A7U9R7D3-F1
#
_cell.length_a   1.000
_cell.length_b   1.000
_cell.length_c   1.000
_cell.angle_alpha   90.00
_cell.angle_beta   90.00
_cell.angle_gamma   90.00
#
_symmetry.space_group_name_H-M   'P 1'
#
loop_
_entity.id
_entity.type
_entity.pdbx_description
1 polymer ?
#
loop_
_entity_poly.entity_id
_entity_poly.type
_entity_poly.pdbx_seq_one_letter_code
_entity_poly.pdbx_strand_id
1 'polypeptide(L)' 'MNADGRKRENAGMEDRERLIQLKESSGMNWKEFAEYFEIPYRTMQDWEHGKRSMPHYLLRLMEYKMRMEKLGGGHKSK' A
#
# COMPACT_ATOMS: atom_id res chain seq x y z
N MET A 1 -34.10 -14.90 11.21
CA MET A 1 -33.15 -14.36 12.20
C MET A 1 -32.12 -15.46 12.43
N ASN A 2 -30.84 -15.40 12.03
CA ASN A 2 -29.89 -14.30 11.73
C ASN A 2 -29.57 -14.30 10.22
N ALA A 3 -29.88 -13.28 9.42
CA ALA A 3 -29.24 -11.96 9.28
C ALA A 3 -27.77 -12.04 8.80
N ASP A 4 -27.62 -11.92 7.47
CA ASP A 4 -26.39 -11.58 6.74
C ASP A 4 -25.23 -12.59 6.80
N GLY A 5 -25.34 -13.64 6.00
CA GLY A 5 -24.24 -14.52 5.61
C GLY A 5 -23.59 -14.11 4.29
N ARG A 6 -23.56 -12.82 3.94
CA ARG A 6 -22.71 -12.33 2.84
C ARG A 6 -21.24 -12.52 3.24
N LYS A 7 -20.71 -13.73 3.07
CA LYS A 7 -19.36 -13.82 2.55
C LYS A 7 -19.50 -13.66 1.05
N ARG A 8 -19.23 -12.45 0.57
CA ARG A 8 -18.96 -12.20 -0.84
C ARG A 8 -17.86 -13.18 -1.27
N GLU A 9 -18.23 -14.27 -1.91
CA GLU A 9 -17.33 -14.98 -2.81
C GLU A 9 -17.16 -14.08 -4.04
N ASN A 10 -16.09 -13.29 -4.06
CA ASN A 10 -15.20 -13.06 -5.20
C ASN A 10 -14.29 -11.82 -5.00
N ALA A 11 -13.04 -12.00 -5.41
CA ALA A 11 -12.19 -11.01 -6.09
C ALA A 11 -11.64 -9.82 -5.29
N GLY A 12 -10.39 -9.93 -4.82
CA GLY A 12 -9.62 -8.78 -4.36
C GLY A 12 -8.40 -9.21 -3.56
N MET A 13 -7.21 -8.95 -4.09
CA MET A 13 -5.94 -9.15 -3.39
C MET A 13 -5.96 -8.50 -2.00
N GLU A 14 -5.43 -9.19 -0.99
CA GLU A 14 -5.36 -8.69 0.39
C GLU A 14 -4.53 -7.39 0.46
N ASP A 15 -4.89 -6.45 1.34
CA ASP A 15 -4.18 -5.15 1.48
C ASP A 15 -2.66 -5.34 1.70
N ARG A 16 -2.28 -6.40 2.41
CA ARG A 16 -0.90 -6.81 2.62
C ARG A 16 -0.19 -7.18 1.30
N GLU A 17 -0.83 -7.97 0.46
CA GLU A 17 -0.27 -8.41 -0.83
C GLU A 17 -0.11 -7.21 -1.77
N ARG A 18 -1.10 -6.31 -1.79
CA ARG A 18 -1.03 -5.05 -2.55
C ARG A 18 0.10 -4.15 -2.05
N LEU A 19 0.32 -4.06 -0.73
CA LEU A 19 1.45 -3.31 -0.16
C LEU A 19 2.80 -3.88 -0.63
N ILE A 20 2.96 -5.21 -0.61
CA ILE A 20 4.18 -5.89 -1.07
C ILE A 20 4.41 -5.59 -2.56
N GLN A 21 3.39 -5.74 -3.41
CA GLN A 21 3.50 -5.45 -4.83
C GLN A 21 3.80 -3.98 -5.12
N LEU A 22 3.17 -3.06 -4.38
CA LEU A 22 3.43 -1.64 -4.50
C LEU A 22 4.91 -1.34 -4.19
N LYS A 23 5.42 -1.90 -3.08
CA LYS A 23 6.83 -1.80 -2.71
C LYS A 23 7.74 -2.41 -3.78
N GLU A 24 7.46 -3.61 -4.28
CA GLU A 24 8.28 -4.25 -5.33
C GLU A 24 8.31 -3.42 -6.62
N SER A 25 7.16 -2.90 -7.04
CA SER A 25 7.02 -2.03 -8.22
C SER A 25 7.70 -0.66 -8.07
N SER A 26 8.06 -0.28 -6.84
CA SER A 26 8.78 0.96 -6.55
C SER A 26 10.29 0.84 -6.83
N GLY A 27 10.84 -0.37 -6.82
CA GLY A 27 12.29 -0.61 -6.86
C GLY A 27 13.03 -0.32 -5.55
N MET A 28 12.34 0.16 -4.51
CA MET A 28 12.92 0.47 -3.21
C MET A 28 13.04 -0.76 -2.33
N ASN A 29 14.01 -0.77 -1.41
CA ASN A 29 13.98 -1.67 -0.26
C ASN A 29 12.96 -1.19 0.79
N TRP A 30 12.64 -2.01 1.80
CA TRP A 30 11.61 -1.65 2.77
C TRP A 30 11.96 -0.46 3.67
N LYS A 31 13.25 -0.21 3.91
CA LYS A 31 13.69 0.93 4.71
C LYS A 31 13.49 2.23 3.92
N GLU A 32 13.93 2.25 2.67
CA GLU A 32 13.71 3.38 1.75
C GLU A 32 12.22 3.64 1.51
N PHE A 33 11.42 2.59 1.34
CA PHE A 33 9.98 2.70 1.14
C PHE A 33 9.28 3.30 2.36
N ALA A 34 9.69 2.90 3.57
CA ALA A 34 9.19 3.48 4.82
C ALA A 34 9.58 4.96 4.95
N GLU A 35 10.84 5.31 4.67
CA GLU A 35 11.34 6.69 4.66
C GLU A 35 10.61 7.56 3.64
N TYR A 36 10.37 7.06 2.42
CA TYR A 36 9.67 7.78 1.35
C TYR A 36 8.22 8.14 1.70
N PHE A 37 7.55 7.32 2.51
CA PHE A 37 6.21 7.59 3.01
C PHE A 37 6.18 8.22 4.40
N GLU A 38 7.34 8.49 4.99
CA GLU A 38 7.49 9.03 6.35
C GLU A 38 6.79 8.16 7.41
N ILE A 39 6.78 6.85 7.18
CA ILE A 39 6.19 5.85 8.07
C ILE A 39 7.33 5.19 8.84
N PRO A 40 7.23 5.03 10.17
CA PRO A 40 8.25 4.30 10.91
C PRO A 40 8.47 2.90 10.33
N TYR A 41 9.72 2.54 10.08
CA TYR A 41 10.08 1.25 9.47
C TYR A 41 9.43 0.06 10.18
N ARG A 42 9.31 0.12 11.51
CA ARG A 42 8.66 -0.94 12.28
C ARG A 42 7.18 -1.10 11.97
N THR A 43 6.46 -0.01 11.73
CA THR A 43 5.06 -0.04 11.33
C THR A 43 4.89 -0.70 9.96
N MET A 44 5.78 -0.38 9.01
CA MET A 44 5.79 -1.01 7.69
C MET A 44 6.04 -2.53 7.79
N GLN A 45 6.98 -2.95 8.64
CA GLN A 45 7.20 -4.37 8.93
C GLN A 45 5.99 -5.05 9.59
N ASP A 46 5.31 -4.39 10.53
CA ASP A 46 4.14 -4.97 11.17
C ASP A 46 3.02 -5.23 10.14
N TRP A 47 2.86 -4.36 9.15
CA TRP A 47 1.93 -4.57 8.02
C TRP A 47 2.41 -5.67 7.07
N GLU A 48 3.68 -5.66 6.69
CA GLU A 48 4.30 -6.70 5.85
C GLU A 48 4.16 -8.10 6.46
N HIS A 49 4.30 -8.24 7.78
CA HIS A 49 4.19 -9.53 8.48
C HIS A 49 2.76 -9.86 8.91
N GLY A 50 1.78 -8.99 8.62
CA GLY A 50 0.38 -9.19 9.02
C GLY A 50 0.14 -9.10 10.53
N LYS A 51 1.07 -8.53 11.30
CA LYS A 51 0.92 -8.31 12.76
C LYS A 51 -0.10 -7.21 13.05
N ARG A 52 -0.26 -6.26 12.12
CA ARG A 52 -1.27 -5.21 12.15
C ARG A 52 -1.87 -5.09 10.75
N SER A 53 -3.17 -4.76 10.69
CA SER A 53 -3.78 -4.39 9.43
C SER A 53 -3.40 -2.97 9.06
N MET A 54 -2.99 -2.76 7.82
CA MET A 54 -2.84 -1.42 7.26
C MET A 54 -4.23 -0.76 7.14
N PRO A 55 -4.36 0.56 7.38
CA PRO A 55 -5.57 1.28 7.01
C PRO A 55 -5.75 1.29 5.49
N HIS A 56 -6.86 0.73 4.99
CA HIS A 56 -7.10 0.57 3.56
C HIS A 56 -7.05 1.89 2.75
N TYR A 57 -7.41 3.02 3.39
CA TYR A 57 -7.31 4.34 2.74
C TYR A 57 -5.86 4.79 2.51
N LEU A 58 -4.95 4.42 3.42
CA LEU A 58 -3.54 4.80 3.34
C LEU A 58 -2.88 4.11 2.14
N LEU A 59 -3.16 2.82 1.95
CA LEU A 59 -2.70 2.07 0.78
C LEU A 59 -3.12 2.74 -0.55
N ARG A 60 -4.39 3.18 -0.65
CA ARG A 60 -4.88 3.91 -1.84
C ARG A 60 -4.14 5.24 -2.06
N LEU A 61 -3.81 5.95 -0.99
CA LEU A 61 -3.03 7.20 -1.07
C LEU A 61 -1.58 6.93 -1.51
N MET A 62 -0.98 5.85 -1.04
CA MET A 62 0.36 5.43 -1.45
C MET A 62 0.42 5.09 -2.95
N GLU A 63 -0.54 4.31 -3.44
CA GLU A 63 -0.71 3.99 -4.87
C GLU A 63 -0.93 5.27 -5.71
N TYR A 64 -1.76 6.19 -5.21
CA TYR A 64 -2.01 7.47 -5.88
C TYR A 64 -0.73 8.31 -5.99
N LYS A 65 0.01 8.50 -4.88
CA LYS A 65 1.27 9.27 -4.86
C LYS A 65 2.25 8.73 -5.91
N MET A 66 2.52 7.43 -5.89
CA MET A 66 3.45 6.80 -6.82
C MET A 66 3.02 6.91 -8.28
N ARG A 67 1.72 6.76 -8.57
CA ARG A 67 1.18 6.95 -9.92
C ARG A 67 1.33 8.41 -10.37
N MET A 68 1.04 9.37 -9.50
CA MET A 68 1.16 10.79 -9.83
C MET A 68 2.61 11.20 -10.07
N GLU A 69 3.58 10.65 -9.36
CA GLU A 69 5.01 10.90 -9.63
C GLU A 69 5.46 10.28 -10.96
N LYS A 70 5.00 9.05 -11.28
CA LYS A 70 5.25 8.41 -12.57
C LYS A 70 4.67 9.21 -13.75
N LEU A 71 3.49 9.81 -13.59
CA LEU A 71 2.84 10.66 -14.61
C LEU A 71 3.42 12.09 -14.63
N GLY A 72 3.78 12.62 -13.46
CA GLY A 72 4.31 13.96 -13.24
C GLY A 72 5.77 14.12 -13.64
N GLY A 73 6.49 13.03 -13.89
CA GLY A 73 7.80 13.04 -14.58
C GLY A 73 7.79 13.68 -15.97
N GLY A 74 6.61 14.01 -16.52
CA GLY A 74 6.43 14.83 -17.73
C GLY A 74 6.26 16.34 -17.52
N HIS A 75 6.15 16.83 -16.28
CA HIS A 75 6.02 18.27 -15.99
C HIS A 75 7.15 18.76 -15.09
N LYS A 76 8.30 18.99 -15.74
CA LYS A 76 9.41 19.90 -15.39
C LYS A 76 9.32 20.57 -14.01
N SER A 77 10.32 20.31 -13.17
CA SER A 77 10.90 21.38 -12.35
C SER A 77 11.91 22.14 -13.20
N LYS A 78 11.70 23.47 -13.29
CA LYS A 78 12.63 24.46 -13.85
C LYS A 78 13.90 24.55 -13.03
#